data_AF-A0AAW0CHR5-F1
#
_entry.id   AF-A0AAW0CHR5-F1
#
_cell.length_a   1.000
_cell.length_b   1.000
_cell.length_c   1.000
_cell.angle_alpha   90.00
_cell.angle_beta   90.00
_cell.angle_gamma   90.00
#
_symmetry.space_group_name_H-M   'P 1'
#
loop_
_entity.id
_entity.type
_entity.pdbx_description
1 polymer ?
#
loop_
_entity_poly.entity_id
_entity_poly.type
_entity_poly.pdbx_seq_one_letter_code
_entity_poly.pdbx_strand_id
1 'polypeptide(L)'
;FRLWWNHHRVRVQIEKNMPSSHVPADAFAHPKNFGGIDCRISVPQAAVDTKRYPPQIPPTLMLTAEVGSRESHLSWFTLEFAELAEQVYLHIGKPTLSLETAWGVFQQMAQPIADVIEL
;
A
#
# COMPACT_ATOMS: atom_id res chain seq x y z
N PHE A 1 1.19 -7.06 6.25
CA PHE A 1 0.94 -6.88 7.69
C PHE A 1 -0.56 -6.92 8.05
N ARG A 2 -1.40 -5.94 7.66
CA ARG A 2 -2.83 -5.86 8.03
C ARG A 2 -3.67 -7.11 7.72
N LEU A 3 -3.54 -7.64 6.51
CA LEU A 3 -4.25 -8.86 6.08
C LEU A 3 -3.88 -10.06 6.95
N TRP A 4 -2.58 -10.31 7.14
CA TRP A 4 -2.12 -11.42 7.98
C TRP A 4 -2.62 -11.29 9.43
N TRP A 5 -2.57 -10.09 10.01
CA TRP A 5 -3.06 -9.85 11.37
C TRP A 5 -4.56 -10.15 11.54
N ASN A 6 -5.38 -9.85 10.54
CA ASN A 6 -6.82 -10.10 10.62
C ASN A 6 -7.22 -11.54 10.30
N HIS A 7 -6.36 -12.28 9.59
CA HIS A 7 -6.68 -13.62 9.07
C HIS A 7 -5.90 -14.78 9.71
N HIS A 8 -4.95 -14.49 10.60
CA HIS A 8 -4.26 -15.55 11.35
C HIS A 8 -5.14 -16.08 12.49
N ARG A 9 -4.92 -17.35 12.84
CA ARG A 9 -5.60 -17.99 13.97
C ARG A 9 -4.93 -17.56 15.29
N VAL A 10 -5.72 -17.01 16.20
CA VAL A 10 -5.22 -16.60 17.52
C VAL A 10 -5.08 -17.81 18.44
N ARG A 11 -4.08 -17.81 19.32
CA ARG A 11 -3.89 -18.86 20.33
C ARG A 11 -5.07 -18.94 21.31
N VAL A 12 -5.24 -20.10 21.93
CA VAL A 12 -6.27 -20.31 22.97
C VAL A 12 -5.90 -19.51 24.21
N GLN A 13 -6.88 -18.81 24.79
CA GLN A 13 -6.76 -18.05 26.04
C GLN A 13 -8.05 -18.29 26.83
N ILE A 14 -7.92 -18.98 27.97
CA ILE A 14 -9.06 -19.57 28.71
C ILE A 14 -9.95 -18.49 29.36
N GLU A 15 -9.35 -17.39 29.82
CA GLU A 15 -10.05 -16.33 30.55
C GLU A 15 -10.57 -15.20 29.63
N LYS A 16 -10.45 -15.36 28.32
CA LYS A 16 -10.78 -14.30 27.37
C LYS A 16 -12.26 -14.31 27.06
N ASN A 17 -12.93 -13.18 27.30
CA ASN A 17 -14.34 -12.98 26.92
C ASN A 17 -14.59 -13.01 25.40
N MET A 18 -13.56 -12.71 24.62
CA MET A 18 -13.61 -12.72 23.15
C MET A 18 -13.09 -14.04 22.59
N PRO A 19 -13.43 -14.40 21.34
CA PRO A 19 -13.07 -15.69 20.75
C PRO A 19 -11.57 -15.94 20.82
N SER A 20 -11.23 -17.13 21.30
CA SER A 20 -9.88 -17.68 21.25
C SER A 20 -9.90 -18.88 20.29
N SER A 21 -8.75 -19.26 19.72
CA SER A 21 -8.66 -20.29 18.68
C SER A 21 -9.35 -19.96 17.34
N HIS A 22 -9.85 -18.74 17.16
CA HIS A 22 -10.51 -18.27 15.93
C HIS A 22 -9.73 -17.16 15.23
N VAL A 23 -10.16 -16.87 14.00
CA VAL A 23 -9.63 -15.79 13.17
C VAL A 23 -10.34 -14.48 13.56
N PRO A 24 -9.62 -13.37 13.82
CA PRO A 24 -10.24 -12.11 14.22
C PRO A 24 -11.31 -11.63 13.23
N ALA A 25 -11.06 -11.75 11.92
CA ALA A 25 -12.02 -11.38 10.88
C ALA A 25 -13.37 -12.11 11.01
N ASP A 26 -13.38 -13.35 11.52
CA ASP A 26 -14.61 -14.12 11.71
C ASP A 26 -15.50 -13.51 12.79
N ALA A 27 -14.91 -13.02 13.88
CA ALA A 27 -15.64 -12.32 14.94
C ALA A 27 -16.25 -11.00 14.46
N PHE A 28 -15.58 -10.30 13.54
CA PHE A 28 -16.11 -9.08 12.93
C PHE A 28 -17.23 -9.36 11.90
N ALA A 29 -17.14 -10.48 11.17
CA ALA A 29 -18.15 -10.87 10.20
C ALA A 29 -19.42 -11.43 10.88
N HIS A 30 -19.24 -12.19 11.95
CA HIS A 30 -20.29 -12.96 12.63
C HIS A 30 -20.32 -12.71 14.15
N PRO A 31 -20.50 -11.46 14.63
CA PRO A 31 -20.39 -11.13 16.05
C PRO A 31 -21.34 -11.94 16.94
N LYS A 32 -22.52 -12.30 16.42
CA LYS A 32 -23.54 -13.09 17.14
C LYS A 32 -23.05 -14.49 17.56
N ASN A 33 -22.14 -15.10 16.79
CA ASN A 33 -21.58 -16.43 17.10
C ASN A 33 -20.68 -16.40 18.35
N PHE A 34 -20.34 -15.19 18.81
CA PHE A 34 -19.37 -14.95 19.87
C PHE A 34 -19.93 -14.08 21.00
N GLY A 35 -21.27 -14.01 21.12
CA GLY A 35 -21.95 -13.17 22.12
C GLY A 35 -21.84 -11.66 21.85
N GLY A 36 -21.35 -11.26 20.68
CA GLY A 36 -21.25 -9.87 20.26
C GLY A 36 -22.53 -9.35 19.62
N ILE A 37 -22.72 -8.03 19.72
CA ILE A 37 -23.80 -7.31 19.05
C ILE A 37 -23.22 -6.69 17.77
N ASP A 38 -23.94 -6.84 16.66
CA ASP A 38 -23.56 -6.17 15.42
C ASP A 38 -23.91 -4.68 15.50
N CYS A 39 -22.92 -3.87 15.85
CA CYS A 39 -23.03 -2.41 15.91
C CYS A 39 -22.60 -1.74 14.60
N ARG A 40 -22.45 -2.47 13.49
CA ARG A 40 -22.07 -1.87 12.21
C ARG A 40 -23.21 -1.00 11.70
N ILE A 41 -22.86 0.22 11.33
CA ILE A 41 -23.75 1.12 10.62
C ILE A 41 -23.49 0.91 9.13
N SER A 42 -24.52 0.49 8.38
CA SER A 42 -24.43 0.41 6.93
C SER A 42 -24.25 1.82 6.40
N VAL A 43 -23.07 2.11 5.87
CA VAL A 43 -22.80 3.38 5.20
C VAL A 43 -23.14 3.17 3.73
N PRO A 44 -24.15 3.87 3.18
CA PRO A 44 -24.43 3.79 1.75
C PRO A 44 -23.18 4.17 0.97
N GLN A 45 -22.81 3.35 -0.02
CA GLN A 45 -21.63 3.63 -0.85
C GLN A 45 -21.73 5.02 -1.48
N ALA A 46 -22.93 5.40 -1.93
CA ALA A 46 -23.23 6.75 -2.41
C ALA A 46 -22.86 7.86 -1.41
N ALA A 47 -22.98 7.64 -0.09
CA ALA A 47 -22.58 8.62 0.93
C ALA A 47 -21.06 8.70 1.14
N VAL A 48 -20.34 7.57 0.97
CA VAL A 48 -18.87 7.54 0.94
C VAL A 48 -18.36 8.28 -0.29
N ASP A 49 -19.04 8.09 -1.41
CA ASP A 49 -18.74 8.77 -2.67
C ASP A 49 -19.08 10.27 -2.54
N THR A 50 -20.25 10.62 -2.02
CA THR A 50 -20.69 12.04 -1.89
C THR A 50 -19.85 12.85 -0.88
N LYS A 51 -19.41 12.26 0.24
CA LYS A 51 -18.58 12.99 1.23
C LYS A 51 -17.12 13.12 0.82
N ARG A 52 -16.65 12.33 -0.15
CA ARG A 52 -15.35 12.56 -0.78
C ARG A 52 -15.47 13.47 -2.01
N TYR A 53 -16.66 13.62 -2.63
CA TYR A 53 -16.79 14.22 -3.96
C TYR A 53 -18.07 15.08 -4.12
N PRO A 54 -17.99 16.33 -4.59
CA PRO A 54 -19.15 17.04 -5.14
C PRO A 54 -19.63 16.37 -6.44
N PRO A 55 -20.93 16.46 -6.78
CA PRO A 55 -21.60 15.64 -7.80
C PRO A 55 -21.11 15.81 -9.25
N GLN A 56 -20.20 16.76 -9.52
CA GLN A 56 -19.69 17.02 -10.87
C GLN A 56 -18.28 16.49 -11.12
N ILE A 57 -17.59 15.93 -10.12
CA ILE A 57 -16.16 15.62 -10.23
C ILE A 57 -15.87 14.19 -9.73
N PRO A 58 -15.30 13.30 -10.57
CA PRO A 58 -15.16 11.89 -10.23
C PRO A 58 -14.25 11.66 -9.02
N PRO A 59 -14.43 10.53 -8.31
CA PRO A 59 -13.72 10.18 -7.09
C PRO A 59 -12.20 10.35 -7.04
N THR A 60 -11.59 10.16 -8.18
CA THR A 60 -10.14 10.18 -8.33
C THR A 60 -9.61 11.56 -8.67
N LEU A 61 -10.45 12.54 -8.97
CA LEU A 61 -10.05 13.82 -9.55
C LEU A 61 -9.87 14.95 -8.52
N MET A 62 -10.66 15.01 -7.44
CA MET A 62 -10.61 16.11 -6.46
C MET A 62 -9.28 16.19 -5.69
N LEU A 63 -8.92 15.11 -5.00
CA LEU A 63 -7.64 15.04 -4.25
C LEU A 63 -6.44 15.13 -5.19
N THR A 64 -6.56 14.52 -6.37
CA THR A 64 -5.52 14.55 -7.40
C THR A 64 -5.33 15.93 -8.01
N ALA A 65 -6.40 16.72 -8.18
CA ALA A 65 -6.34 18.05 -8.75
C ALA A 65 -5.84 19.11 -7.75
N GLU A 66 -6.22 19.00 -6.47
CA GLU A 66 -5.79 19.97 -5.46
C GLU A 66 -4.38 19.70 -4.94
N VAL A 67 -4.06 18.43 -4.69
CA VAL A 67 -2.83 18.05 -3.98
C VAL A 67 -1.83 17.41 -4.93
N GLY A 68 -2.31 16.71 -5.97
CA GLY A 68 -1.49 15.94 -6.91
C GLY A 68 -1.81 14.44 -6.81
N SER A 69 -1.31 13.66 -7.77
CA SER A 69 -1.63 12.23 -7.82
C SER A 69 -1.13 11.48 -6.59
N ARG A 70 -1.79 10.36 -6.29
CA ARG A 70 -1.35 9.47 -5.21
C ARG A 70 0.09 9.02 -5.44
N GLU A 71 0.44 8.74 -6.68
CA GLU A 71 1.75 8.27 -7.12
C GLU A 71 2.84 9.31 -6.84
N SER A 72 2.57 10.60 -7.04
CA SER A 72 3.55 11.65 -6.74
C SER A 72 3.85 11.77 -5.25
N HIS A 73 2.86 11.53 -4.38
CA HIS A 73 3.01 11.61 -2.92
C HIS A 73 3.56 10.34 -2.28
N LEU A 74 3.50 9.21 -2.99
CA LEU A 74 4.08 7.95 -2.55
C LEU A 74 5.44 7.68 -3.17
N SER A 75 5.94 8.59 -4.02
CA SER A 75 7.32 8.55 -4.48
C SER A 75 8.26 8.84 -3.32
N TRP A 76 9.30 8.02 -3.18
CA TRP A 76 10.37 8.20 -2.20
C TRP A 76 11.64 8.80 -2.82
N PHE A 77 11.60 9.08 -4.13
CA PHE A 77 12.68 9.70 -4.89
C PHE A 77 12.17 10.91 -5.69
N THR A 78 13.08 11.84 -5.96
CA THR A 78 12.81 13.04 -6.76
C THR A 78 12.75 12.70 -8.26
N LEU A 79 12.12 13.57 -9.06
CA LEU A 79 12.11 13.42 -10.52
C LEU A 79 13.53 13.42 -11.09
N GLU A 80 14.41 14.28 -10.58
CA GLU A 80 15.82 14.37 -10.96
C GLU A 80 16.55 13.03 -10.75
N PHE A 81 16.31 12.37 -9.61
CA PHE A 81 16.88 11.05 -9.35
C PHE A 81 16.33 9.99 -10.32
N ALA A 82 15.04 10.06 -10.66
CA ALA A 82 14.43 9.13 -11.61
C ALA A 82 15.07 9.23 -13.00
N GLU A 83 15.27 10.46 -13.48
CA GLU A 83 15.93 10.74 -14.77
C GLU A 83 17.38 10.29 -14.76
N LEU A 84 18.13 10.56 -13.68
CA LEU A 84 19.50 10.08 -13.52
C LEU A 84 19.57 8.55 -13.54
N ALA A 85 18.69 7.88 -12.78
CA ALA A 85 18.63 6.42 -12.76
C ALA A 85 18.29 5.84 -14.14
N GLU A 86 17.39 6.47 -14.89
CA GLU A 86 17.06 6.05 -16.26
C GLU A 86 18.25 6.22 -17.20
N GLN A 87 18.96 7.35 -17.13
CA GLN A 87 20.16 7.57 -17.93
C GLN A 87 21.26 6.55 -17.64
N VAL A 88 21.51 6.25 -16.36
CA VAL A 88 22.49 5.23 -15.96
C VAL A 88 22.04 3.84 -16.42
N TYR A 89 20.75 3.52 -16.31
CA TYR A 89 20.21 2.25 -16.80
C TYR A 89 20.38 2.08 -18.32
N LEU A 90 20.19 3.16 -19.09
CA LEU A 90 20.48 3.20 -20.52
C LEU A 90 21.99 3.07 -20.80
N HIS A 91 22.83 3.74 -20.00
CA HIS A 91 24.28 3.70 -20.14
C HIS A 91 24.87 2.29 -19.94
N ILE A 92 24.35 1.53 -18.97
CA ILE A 92 24.76 0.14 -18.74
C ILE A 92 24.13 -0.86 -19.74
N GLY A 93 23.46 -0.36 -20.78
CA GLY A 93 22.93 -1.17 -21.88
C GLY A 93 21.53 -1.75 -21.64
N LYS A 94 20.77 -1.21 -20.68
CA LYS A 94 19.38 -1.63 -20.38
C LYS A 94 19.24 -3.15 -20.18
N PRO A 95 20.01 -3.77 -19.26
CA PRO A 95 20.02 -5.21 -19.05
C PRO A 95 18.64 -5.72 -18.58
N THR A 96 18.26 -6.92 -18.99
CA THR A 96 16.96 -7.50 -18.60
C THR A 96 16.85 -7.71 -17.09
N LEU A 97 15.80 -7.17 -16.48
CA LEU A 97 15.51 -7.32 -15.06
C LEU A 97 14.72 -8.62 -14.81
N SER A 98 15.32 -9.54 -14.06
CA SER A 98 14.69 -10.73 -13.49
C SER A 98 15.03 -10.84 -12.01
N LEU A 99 14.38 -11.75 -11.28
CA LEU A 99 14.73 -12.00 -9.87
C LEU A 99 16.20 -12.41 -9.68
N GLU A 100 16.81 -13.03 -10.69
CA GLU A 100 18.20 -13.49 -10.66
C GLU A 100 19.19 -12.37 -11.02
N THR A 101 18.81 -11.47 -11.94
CA THR A 101 19.71 -10.42 -12.46
C THR A 101 19.53 -9.07 -11.76
N ALA A 102 18.40 -8.83 -11.09
CA ALA A 102 18.05 -7.53 -10.53
C ALA A 102 19.09 -6.96 -9.57
N TRP A 103 19.66 -7.79 -8.69
CA TRP A 103 20.69 -7.33 -7.75
C TRP A 103 21.99 -6.93 -8.45
N GLY A 104 22.41 -7.69 -9.46
CA GLY A 104 23.60 -7.35 -10.25
C GLY A 104 23.42 -6.05 -11.04
N VAL A 105 22.23 -5.84 -11.62
CA VAL A 105 21.90 -4.59 -12.31
C VAL A 105 21.90 -3.41 -11.32
N PHE A 106 21.33 -3.58 -10.13
CA PHE A 106 21.38 -2.56 -9.09
C PHE A 106 22.82 -2.16 -8.73
N GLN A 107 23.72 -3.14 -8.53
CA GLN A 107 25.13 -2.87 -8.23
C GLN A 107 25.84 -2.11 -9.36
N GLN A 108 25.54 -2.44 -10.62
CA GLN A 108 26.09 -1.73 -11.79
C GLN A 108 25.60 -0.29 -11.87
N MET A 109 24.35 -0.02 -11.47
CA MET A 109 23.79 1.33 -11.46
C MET A 109 24.23 2.16 -10.25
N ALA A 110 24.47 1.53 -9.11
CA ALA A 110 24.75 2.21 -7.86
C ALA A 110 26.01 3.09 -7.92
N GLN A 111 27.10 2.59 -8.52
CA GLN A 111 28.36 3.33 -8.58
C GLN A 111 28.27 4.58 -9.47
N PRO A 112 27.80 4.52 -10.73
CA PRO A 112 27.65 5.72 -11.55
C PRO A 112 26.70 6.75 -10.96
N ILE A 113 25.64 6.31 -10.26
CA ILE A 113 24.71 7.23 -9.58
C ILE A 113 25.40 7.93 -8.41
N ALA A 114 26.18 7.21 -7.60
CA ALA A 114 26.93 7.78 -6.49
C ALA A 114 27.95 8.83 -6.95
N ASP A 115 28.71 8.51 -8.01
CA ASP A 115 29.73 9.41 -8.57
C ASP A 115 29.13 10.75 -9.05
N VAL A 116 27.87 10.75 -9.50
CA VAL A 116 27.15 11.95 -9.98
C VAL A 116 26.56 12.76 -8.83
N ILE A 117 26.16 12.12 -7.73
CA ILE A 117 25.55 12.80 -6.57
C ILE A 117 26.61 13.42 -5.65
N GLU A 118 27.83 12.88 -5.62
CA GLU A 118 28.95 13.40 -4.80
C GLU A 118 29.75 14.56 -5.45
N LEU A 119 29.38 14.99 -6.66
CA LEU A 119 29.93 16.17 -7.37
C LEU A 119 29.15 17.45 -7.06
#